data_AF-A0A962G517-F1
#
_entry.id   AF-A0A962G517-F1
#
_cell.length_a   1.000
_cell.length_b   1.000
_cell.length_c   1.000
_cell.angle_alpha   90.00
_cell.angle_beta   90.00
_cell.angle_gamma   90.00
#
_symmetry.space_group_name_H-M   'P 1'
#
loop_
_entity.id
_entity.type
_entity.pdbx_description
1 polymer ?
#
loop_
_entity_poly.entity_id
_entity_poly.type
_entity_poly.pdbx_seq_one_letter_code
_entity_poly.pdbx_strand_id
1 'polypeptide(L)'
;MTQHKPGAARFKLNPVAAGLAAFLMMGSFSLVPNAVAAGPGMGPIHSGRFVKIEAIQPLLAQQRVQRLALKQARASGDLQTATTLRSELEARRAQILALAGPTQVTPASKGSLWSVLDAQRPGVRETVRAQAKAARLERVQAHRAAPAPTRPAATLVVSNCLDDGSPGSLRSVISGAADGDVIDMTALSCSTITLATGGIGVSVDNLTINGPGASALAIDGDANGTVFDCFGTGGGTVTINDLTLTNGYYYGAPGGAVWSYYGSVVLQDSVISNSESYNFSGAGGGAAIYTFYGDITVNNSTVTGNEGYGYLGYGALASTNGQVTLADSSVTSNSTDGYLVGIGGGVYSGTTVSILRSTVAGNDAAGYYYGAWGGGVYAGGDTGTNSIVA
;
A
#
# COMPACT_ATOMS: atom_id res chain seq x y z
N MET A 1 -15.24 -75.80 9.13
CA MET A 1 -13.80 -75.97 9.46
C MET A 1 -13.06 -75.05 8.52
N THR A 2 -12.38 -73.97 8.89
CA THR A 2 -11.71 -73.58 10.13
C THR A 2 -11.60 -72.05 10.16
N GLN A 3 -11.73 -71.46 11.35
CA GLN A 3 -11.42 -70.05 11.64
C GLN A 3 -9.91 -69.80 11.48
N HIS A 4 -9.48 -68.62 11.00
CA HIS A 4 -8.38 -67.91 11.65
C HIS A 4 -8.30 -66.40 11.34
N LYS A 5 -7.76 -65.70 12.34
CA LYS A 5 -7.77 -64.27 12.69
C LYS A 5 -6.94 -63.35 11.76
N PRO A 6 -7.13 -62.01 11.86
CA PRO A 6 -6.49 -61.00 11.02
C PRO A 6 -5.03 -60.75 11.44
N GLY A 7 -4.13 -60.69 10.46
CA GLY A 7 -2.72 -60.36 10.64
C GLY A 7 -2.38 -58.99 10.05
N ALA A 8 -1.97 -58.07 10.91
CA ALA A 8 -1.51 -56.73 10.58
C ALA A 8 -0.16 -56.75 9.85
N ALA A 9 -0.03 -55.94 8.78
CA ALA A 9 1.27 -55.48 8.30
C ALA A 9 1.20 -54.14 7.52
N ARG A 10 1.38 -53.05 8.26
CA ARG A 10 2.28 -51.92 7.98
C ARG A 10 2.09 -51.15 6.67
N PHE A 11 1.13 -50.22 6.67
CA PHE A 11 1.19 -49.01 5.84
C PHE A 11 2.29 -48.08 6.39
N LYS A 12 3.34 -47.83 5.60
CA LYS A 12 4.26 -46.70 5.81
C LYS A 12 3.61 -45.45 5.21
N LEU A 13 3.05 -44.60 6.06
CA LEU A 13 2.70 -43.21 5.71
C LEU A 13 3.96 -42.36 5.77
N ASN A 14 4.34 -41.74 4.65
CA ASN A 14 5.33 -40.67 4.63
C ASN A 14 4.75 -39.43 5.32
N PRO A 15 5.45 -38.81 6.28
CA PRO A 15 4.96 -37.63 6.98
C PRO A 15 5.33 -36.37 6.18
N VAL A 16 4.38 -35.84 5.40
CA VAL A 16 4.38 -34.42 4.99
C VAL A 16 2.95 -33.89 5.14
N ALA A 17 2.44 -33.93 6.37
CA ALA A 17 1.20 -33.27 6.77
C ALA A 17 1.15 -33.20 8.31
N ALA A 18 1.95 -32.31 8.89
CA ALA A 18 1.82 -31.89 10.28
C ALA A 18 2.29 -30.44 10.38
N GLY A 19 1.39 -29.52 10.11
CA GLY A 19 1.71 -28.10 10.17
C GLY A 19 0.62 -27.17 9.65
N LEU A 20 -0.66 -27.45 9.91
CA LEU A 20 -1.72 -26.45 9.71
C LEU A 20 -3.00 -26.80 10.49
N ALA A 21 -2.88 -26.92 11.82
CA ALA A 21 -4.04 -27.00 12.71
C ALA A 21 -3.64 -26.66 14.15
N ALA A 22 -3.23 -25.42 14.41
CA ALA A 22 -3.15 -24.86 15.77
C ALA A 22 -2.96 -23.33 15.71
N PHE A 23 -3.92 -22.58 15.20
CA PHE A 23 -3.98 -21.12 15.42
C PHE A 23 -5.41 -20.60 15.40
N LEU A 24 -6.27 -21.23 16.22
CA LEU A 24 -7.54 -20.70 16.67
C LEU A 24 -7.74 -21.28 18.07
N MET A 25 -8.05 -20.42 19.04
CA MET A 25 -8.06 -20.63 20.50
C MET A 25 -6.75 -20.24 21.20
N MET A 26 -6.55 -18.93 21.42
CA MET A 26 -6.13 -18.37 22.71
C MET A 26 -6.26 -16.83 22.63
N GLY A 27 -7.47 -16.35 22.93
CA GLY A 27 -7.59 -15.06 23.58
C GLY A 27 -6.97 -15.11 24.98
N SER A 28 -6.67 -13.92 25.51
CA SER A 28 -6.06 -13.63 26.82
C SER A 28 -4.52 -13.47 26.78
N PHE A 29 -4.05 -12.28 26.38
CA PHE A 29 -2.76 -11.82 26.89
C PHE A 29 -2.98 -11.21 28.29
N SER A 30 -2.77 -12.04 29.31
CA SER A 30 -2.57 -11.60 30.69
C SER A 30 -1.25 -10.84 30.80
N LEU A 31 -1.32 -9.64 31.40
CA LEU A 31 -0.16 -8.89 31.87
C LEU A 31 0.55 -9.71 32.96
N VAL A 32 1.80 -10.11 32.72
CA VAL A 32 2.71 -10.52 33.80
C VAL A 32 3.63 -9.33 34.10
N PRO A 33 3.65 -8.81 35.35
CA PRO A 33 4.52 -7.71 35.73
C PRO A 33 5.91 -8.25 36.04
N ASN A 34 6.88 -8.05 35.15
CA ASN A 34 8.28 -8.23 35.51
C ASN A 34 8.78 -6.99 36.24
N ALA A 35 8.77 -7.10 37.57
CA ALA A 35 9.52 -6.25 38.47
C ALA A 35 11.02 -6.41 38.16
N VAL A 36 11.65 -5.35 37.65
CA VAL A 36 13.11 -5.26 37.59
C VAL A 36 13.57 -4.66 38.92
N ALA A 37 14.34 -5.45 39.67
CA ALA A 37 14.96 -5.05 40.92
C ALA A 37 15.87 -3.82 40.71
N ALA A 38 15.69 -2.80 41.53
CA ALA A 38 16.46 -1.57 41.52
C ALA A 38 17.89 -1.82 42.05
N GLY A 39 18.90 -1.59 41.21
CA GLY A 39 20.27 -1.36 41.66
C GLY A 39 20.42 0.05 42.24
N PRO A 40 21.31 0.27 43.24
CA PRO A 40 21.36 1.53 43.97
C PRO A 40 22.06 2.58 43.11
N GLY A 41 21.31 3.57 42.62
CA GLY A 41 21.89 4.71 41.91
C GLY A 41 21.01 5.49 40.93
N MET A 42 19.74 5.13 40.72
CA MET A 42 18.83 5.91 39.85
C MET A 42 17.72 6.56 40.66
N GLY A 43 17.72 7.90 40.71
CA GLY A 43 16.55 8.69 41.08
C GLY A 43 15.39 8.46 40.09
N PRO A 44 14.15 8.82 40.45
CA PRO A 44 12.97 8.40 39.71
C PRO A 44 12.90 9.07 38.34
N ILE A 45 13.08 8.31 37.26
CA ILE A 45 12.84 8.79 35.90
C ILE A 45 11.63 8.06 35.30
N HIS A 46 10.65 8.85 34.85
CA HIS A 46 9.55 8.53 33.93
C HIS A 46 8.22 7.99 34.48
N SER A 47 7.39 8.90 35.01
CA SER A 47 5.92 8.75 35.04
C SER A 47 5.18 9.53 33.93
N GLY A 48 5.79 10.56 33.32
CA GLY A 48 5.08 11.48 32.39
C GLY A 48 5.12 11.15 30.89
N ARG A 49 5.94 10.20 30.43
CA ARG A 49 6.20 9.97 28.98
C ARG A 49 5.41 8.81 28.38
N PHE A 50 5.06 7.80 29.18
CA PHE A 50 4.17 6.71 28.75
C PHE A 50 2.71 7.16 28.63
N VAL A 51 2.28 8.07 29.52
CA VAL A 51 0.93 8.68 29.53
C VAL A 51 0.62 9.45 28.23
N LYS A 52 1.63 10.03 27.56
CA LYS A 52 1.43 10.81 26.32
C LYS A 52 1.13 9.94 25.09
N ILE A 53 1.63 8.70 25.04
CA ILE A 53 1.43 7.80 23.89
C ILE A 53 0.03 7.18 23.94
N GLU A 54 -0.46 6.81 25.13
CA GLU A 54 -1.81 6.29 25.35
C GLU A 54 -2.89 7.34 25.05
N ALA A 55 -2.63 8.62 25.33
CA ALA A 55 -3.55 9.71 25.04
C ALA A 55 -3.68 10.07 23.53
N ILE A 56 -2.68 9.73 22.71
CA ILE A 56 -2.64 10.06 21.27
C ILE A 56 -3.29 8.98 20.40
N GLN A 57 -3.19 7.70 20.78
CA GLN A 57 -3.78 6.57 20.04
C GLN A 57 -5.29 6.71 19.73
N PRO A 58 -6.17 7.08 20.69
CA PRO A 58 -7.59 7.26 20.39
C PRO A 58 -7.85 8.44 19.45
N LEU A 59 -7.03 9.50 19.50
CA LEU A 59 -7.15 10.65 18.60
C LEU A 59 -6.78 10.29 17.16
N LEU A 60 -5.76 9.45 16.97
CA LEU A 60 -5.40 8.91 15.66
C LEU A 60 -6.48 7.98 15.10
N ALA A 61 -7.10 7.15 15.94
CA ALA A 61 -8.21 6.30 15.54
C ALA A 61 -9.44 7.13 15.10
N GLN A 62 -9.79 8.16 15.85
CA GLN A 62 -10.87 9.07 15.48
C GLN A 62 -10.54 9.91 14.24
N GLN A 63 -9.26 10.28 14.04
CA GLN A 63 -8.79 10.93 12.82
C GLN A 63 -9.06 10.05 11.59
N ARG A 64 -8.83 8.73 11.68
CA ARG A 64 -9.13 7.78 10.59
C ARG A 64 -10.62 7.74 10.25
N VAL A 65 -11.48 7.67 11.28
CA VAL A 65 -12.94 7.68 11.09
C VAL A 65 -13.40 8.99 10.45
N GLN A 66 -12.87 10.13 10.90
CA GLN A 66 -13.21 11.44 10.33
C GLN A 66 -12.68 11.62 8.90
N ARG A 67 -11.53 11.02 8.56
CA ARG A 67 -11.04 11.00 7.17
C ARG A 67 -11.94 10.13 6.28
N LEU A 68 -12.41 8.98 6.76
CA LEU A 68 -13.38 8.16 6.04
C LEU A 68 -14.70 8.91 5.82
N ALA A 69 -15.20 9.61 6.84
CA ALA A 69 -16.39 10.46 6.72
C ALA A 69 -16.15 11.63 5.74
N LEU A 70 -14.95 12.22 5.74
CA LEU A 70 -14.58 13.27 4.79
C LEU A 70 -14.54 12.74 3.36
N LYS A 71 -14.03 11.52 3.14
CA LYS A 71 -14.06 10.84 1.83
C LYS A 71 -15.50 10.67 1.36
N GLN A 72 -16.38 10.16 2.23
CA GLN A 72 -17.81 9.98 1.91
C GLN A 72 -18.51 11.29 1.58
N ALA A 73 -18.25 12.36 2.34
CA ALA A 73 -18.80 13.68 2.09
C ALA A 73 -18.31 14.30 0.77
N ARG A 74 -17.04 14.09 0.42
CA ARG A 74 -16.49 14.53 -0.88
C ARG A 74 -17.08 13.74 -2.04
N ALA A 75 -17.21 12.42 -1.88
CA ALA A 75 -17.78 11.54 -2.90
C ALA A 75 -19.28 11.83 -3.15
N SER A 76 -20.02 12.29 -2.14
CA SER A 76 -21.43 12.66 -2.27
C SER A 76 -21.66 14.11 -2.75
N GLY A 77 -20.59 14.91 -2.91
CA GLY A 77 -20.69 16.33 -3.28
C GLY A 77 -21.13 17.25 -2.15
N ASP A 78 -21.16 16.77 -0.90
CA ASP A 78 -21.50 17.58 0.29
C ASP A 78 -20.29 18.42 0.72
N LEU A 79 -20.10 19.54 0.02
CA LEU A 79 -19.00 20.48 0.24
C LEU A 79 -19.01 21.10 1.64
N GLN A 80 -20.18 21.23 2.27
CA GLN A 80 -20.31 21.86 3.58
C GLN A 80 -19.87 20.91 4.69
N THR A 81 -20.28 19.65 4.62
CA THR A 81 -19.79 18.59 5.52
C THR A 81 -18.30 18.34 5.31
N ALA A 82 -17.83 18.34 4.05
CA ALA A 82 -16.40 18.18 3.75
C ALA A 82 -15.53 19.32 4.33
N THR A 83 -15.99 20.58 4.24
CA THR A 83 -15.28 21.73 4.82
C THR A 83 -15.24 21.66 6.34
N THR A 84 -16.36 21.26 6.95
CA THR A 84 -16.47 21.08 8.40
C THR A 84 -15.51 20.00 8.90
N LEU A 85 -15.56 18.80 8.30
CA LEU A 85 -14.67 17.68 8.65
C LEU A 85 -13.19 18.01 8.43
N ARG A 86 -12.86 18.81 7.41
CA ARG A 86 -11.50 19.34 7.22
C ARG A 86 -11.06 20.22 8.39
N SER A 87 -11.91 21.17 8.80
CA SER A 87 -11.60 22.03 9.95
C SER A 87 -11.47 21.25 11.27
N GLU A 88 -12.28 20.20 11.45
CA GLU A 88 -12.20 19.31 12.60
C GLU A 88 -10.90 18.48 12.59
N LEU A 89 -10.49 17.99 11.42
CA LEU A 89 -9.23 17.28 11.25
C LEU A 89 -8.02 18.19 11.53
N GLU A 90 -8.07 19.46 11.11
CA GLU A 90 -7.05 20.47 11.42
C GLU A 90 -7.00 20.80 12.93
N ALA A 91 -8.15 20.98 13.58
CA ALA A 91 -8.24 21.20 15.02
C ALA A 91 -7.72 19.98 15.81
N ARG A 92 -8.04 18.78 15.35
CA ARG A 92 -7.58 17.54 15.96
C ARG A 92 -6.08 17.32 15.75
N ARG A 93 -5.54 17.74 14.61
CA ARG A 93 -4.10 17.81 14.38
C ARG A 93 -3.43 18.77 15.37
N ALA A 94 -4.03 19.92 15.65
CA ALA A 94 -3.55 20.85 16.67
C ALA A 94 -3.62 20.27 18.10
N GLN A 95 -4.66 19.49 18.42
CA GLN A 95 -4.76 18.78 19.71
C GLN A 95 -3.66 17.73 19.87
N ILE A 96 -3.39 16.94 18.83
CA ILE A 96 -2.28 15.98 18.82
C ILE A 96 -0.95 16.72 18.98
N LEU A 97 -0.78 17.88 18.33
CA LEU A 97 0.41 18.74 18.44
C LEU A 97 0.61 19.26 19.88
N ALA A 98 -0.47 19.71 20.53
CA ALA A 98 -0.44 20.20 21.91
C ALA A 98 -0.09 19.09 22.92
N LEU A 99 -0.61 17.88 22.70
CA LEU A 99 -0.31 16.70 23.51
C LEU A 99 1.14 16.21 23.29
N ALA A 100 1.68 16.38 22.08
CA ALA A 100 3.07 16.08 21.76
C ALA A 100 4.06 17.07 22.44
N GLY A 101 3.68 18.34 22.59
CA GLY A 101 4.44 19.41 23.27
C GLY A 101 5.45 20.14 22.37
N PRO A 102 5.96 21.33 22.78
CA PRO A 102 6.84 22.15 21.95
C PRO A 102 8.21 21.49 21.77
N THR A 103 8.63 21.35 20.52
CA THR A 103 9.93 20.80 20.14
C THR A 103 10.92 21.95 19.95
N GLN A 104 11.63 22.35 21.01
CA GLN A 104 12.89 23.08 20.85
C GLN A 104 13.95 22.06 20.45
N VAL A 105 14.31 22.00 19.16
CA VAL A 105 15.41 21.18 18.68
C VAL A 105 16.44 22.10 18.04
N THR A 106 17.45 22.49 18.83
CA THR A 106 18.73 22.91 18.26
C THR A 106 19.34 21.71 17.51
N PRO A 107 19.98 21.90 16.34
CA PRO A 107 20.56 20.81 15.58
C PRO A 107 21.47 19.96 16.46
N ALA A 108 21.19 18.67 16.58
CA ALA A 108 21.90 17.79 17.49
C ALA A 108 23.38 17.69 17.09
N SER A 109 24.27 18.22 17.93
CA SER A 109 25.67 17.79 17.95
C SER A 109 25.72 16.30 18.28
N LYS A 110 26.47 15.53 17.49
CA LYS A 110 26.68 14.08 17.71
C LYS A 110 27.08 13.82 19.18
N GLY A 111 26.29 13.00 19.87
CA GLY A 111 26.58 12.52 21.24
C GLY A 111 25.59 12.90 22.34
N SER A 112 24.42 13.50 22.05
CA SER A 112 23.43 13.79 23.11
C SER A 112 22.62 12.55 23.52
N LEU A 113 22.08 12.57 24.75
CA LEU A 113 21.30 11.52 25.43
C LEU A 113 20.26 10.77 24.58
N TRP A 114 19.82 11.35 23.46
CA TRP A 114 18.94 10.73 22.47
C TRP A 114 19.58 9.52 21.77
N SER A 115 20.88 9.52 21.50
CA SER A 115 21.58 8.36 20.92
C SER A 115 21.66 7.16 21.87
N VAL A 116 21.56 7.41 23.19
CA VAL A 116 21.60 6.38 24.23
C VAL A 116 20.20 5.81 24.51
N LEU A 117 19.15 6.63 24.36
CA LEU A 117 17.77 6.20 24.61
C LEU A 117 17.16 5.42 23.43
N ASP A 118 17.56 5.73 22.18
CA ASP A 118 17.20 4.93 20.99
C ASP A 118 17.85 3.54 21.02
N ALA A 119 19.04 3.42 21.60
CA ALA A 119 19.74 2.15 21.78
C ALA A 119 19.04 1.17 22.76
N GLN A 120 18.06 1.64 23.54
CA GLN A 120 17.40 0.85 24.59
C GLN A 120 15.95 0.43 24.27
N ARG A 121 15.40 0.72 23.08
CA ARG A 121 14.09 0.19 22.64
C ARG A 121 14.08 -0.45 21.24
N PRO A 122 14.93 -1.45 20.92
CA PRO A 122 15.06 -1.98 19.56
C PRO A 122 13.99 -3.05 19.19
N GLY A 123 13.25 -3.59 20.16
CA GLY A 123 12.72 -4.95 20.01
C GLY A 123 11.49 -5.17 19.11
N VAL A 124 10.59 -4.19 18.94
CA VAL A 124 9.25 -4.46 18.33
C VAL A 124 9.05 -3.71 17.01
N ARG A 125 9.51 -2.47 16.91
CA ARG A 125 9.36 -1.69 15.67
C ARG A 125 10.41 -2.05 14.63
N GLU A 126 11.64 -2.30 15.06
CA GLU A 126 12.74 -2.67 14.18
C GLU A 126 12.56 -4.09 13.64
N THR A 127 12.03 -5.00 14.46
CA THR A 127 11.73 -6.37 14.07
C THR A 127 10.58 -6.46 13.07
N VAL A 128 9.47 -5.75 13.26
CA VAL A 128 8.36 -5.75 12.28
C VAL A 128 8.81 -5.13 10.94
N ARG A 129 9.62 -4.07 10.97
CA ARG A 129 10.20 -3.44 9.76
C ARG A 129 11.18 -4.36 9.04
N ALA A 130 12.09 -4.98 9.80
CA ALA A 130 13.04 -5.93 9.27
C ALA A 130 12.33 -7.17 8.70
N GLN A 131 11.27 -7.65 9.35
CA GLN A 131 10.46 -8.77 8.89
C GLN A 131 9.68 -8.43 7.61
N ALA A 132 9.03 -7.26 7.51
CA ALA A 132 8.32 -6.85 6.30
C ALA A 132 9.28 -6.64 5.12
N LYS A 133 10.44 -6.00 5.37
CA LYS A 133 11.50 -5.83 4.36
C LYS A 133 12.11 -7.17 3.97
N ALA A 134 12.41 -8.04 4.93
CA ALA A 134 13.01 -9.36 4.69
C ALA A 134 12.04 -10.27 3.94
N ALA A 135 10.78 -10.38 4.35
CA ALA A 135 9.76 -11.16 3.65
C ALA A 135 9.57 -10.68 2.20
N ARG A 136 9.71 -9.37 1.95
CA ARG A 136 9.64 -8.81 0.59
C ARG A 136 10.89 -9.09 -0.22
N LEU A 137 12.07 -8.94 0.38
CA LEU A 137 13.33 -9.31 -0.26
C LEU A 137 13.35 -10.81 -0.58
N GLU A 138 12.84 -11.63 0.33
CA GLU A 138 12.68 -13.07 0.18
C GLU A 138 11.71 -13.40 -0.95
N ARG A 139 10.58 -12.69 -1.09
CA ARG A 139 9.69 -12.83 -2.26
C ARG A 139 10.40 -12.49 -3.57
N VAL A 140 11.14 -11.38 -3.61
CA VAL A 140 11.92 -10.98 -4.80
C VAL A 140 13.03 -12.00 -5.12
N GLN A 141 13.69 -12.55 -4.09
CA GLN A 141 14.75 -13.55 -4.24
C GLN A 141 14.20 -14.92 -4.63
N ALA A 142 13.09 -15.36 -4.04
CA ALA A 142 12.38 -16.56 -4.43
C ALA A 142 11.89 -16.45 -5.88
N HIS A 143 11.45 -15.25 -6.30
CA HIS A 143 11.09 -14.97 -7.68
C HIS A 143 12.29 -15.08 -8.64
N ARG A 144 13.46 -14.51 -8.28
CA ARG A 144 14.71 -14.72 -9.05
C ARG A 144 15.09 -16.20 -9.23
N ALA A 145 14.68 -17.06 -8.30
CA ALA A 145 14.99 -18.49 -8.33
C ALA A 145 13.98 -19.32 -9.17
N ALA A 146 12.81 -18.76 -9.51
CA ALA A 146 11.78 -19.45 -10.29
C ALA A 146 11.80 -18.93 -11.75
N PRO A 147 12.28 -19.73 -12.73
CA PRO A 147 12.22 -19.32 -14.13
C PRO A 147 10.76 -19.25 -14.59
N ALA A 148 10.36 -18.14 -15.20
CA ALA A 148 9.06 -18.02 -15.84
C ALA A 148 8.91 -19.10 -16.94
N PRO A 149 7.70 -19.63 -17.16
CA PRO A 149 7.47 -20.62 -18.20
C PRO A 149 7.84 -20.04 -19.57
N THR A 150 8.83 -20.64 -20.25
CA THR A 150 9.28 -20.20 -21.57
C THR A 150 8.34 -20.75 -22.64
N ARG A 151 7.19 -20.11 -22.80
CA ARG A 151 6.29 -20.31 -23.94
C ARG A 151 6.09 -18.96 -24.66
N PRO A 152 5.71 -18.96 -25.95
CA PRO A 152 5.29 -17.72 -26.59
C PRO A 152 4.14 -17.06 -25.83
N ALA A 153 4.14 -15.73 -25.80
CA ALA A 153 3.05 -14.94 -25.25
C ALA A 153 1.70 -15.39 -25.84
N ALA A 154 0.70 -15.52 -24.99
CA ALA A 154 -0.67 -15.82 -25.40
C ALA A 154 -1.68 -15.05 -24.55
N THR A 155 -2.92 -15.13 -24.97
CA THR A 155 -4.06 -14.65 -24.21
C THR A 155 -4.54 -15.75 -23.24
N LEU A 156 -4.60 -15.40 -21.96
CA LEU A 156 -5.04 -16.25 -20.87
C LEU A 156 -6.39 -15.73 -20.36
N VAL A 157 -7.43 -16.54 -20.50
CA VAL A 157 -8.79 -16.16 -20.14
C VAL A 157 -9.05 -16.45 -18.66
N VAL A 158 -9.58 -15.46 -17.95
CA VAL A 158 -10.16 -15.63 -16.62
C VAL A 158 -11.63 -16.03 -16.80
N SER A 159 -12.04 -17.12 -16.18
CA SER A 159 -13.36 -17.74 -16.39
C SER A 159 -14.27 -17.70 -15.17
N ASN A 160 -13.75 -17.27 -14.01
CA ASN A 160 -14.54 -17.09 -12.81
C ASN A 160 -13.99 -15.94 -11.95
N CYS A 161 -14.81 -15.49 -10.99
CA CYS A 161 -14.53 -14.31 -10.18
C CYS A 161 -14.14 -14.65 -8.73
N LEU A 162 -13.75 -15.90 -8.48
CA LEU A 162 -13.34 -16.36 -7.17
C LEU A 162 -11.89 -15.94 -6.89
N ASP A 163 -11.56 -15.72 -5.61
CA ASP A 163 -10.19 -15.48 -5.13
C ASP A 163 -9.66 -16.67 -4.30
N ASP A 164 -9.93 -17.89 -4.74
CA ASP A 164 -9.56 -19.12 -4.04
C ASP A 164 -8.37 -19.84 -4.68
N GLY A 165 -7.81 -19.29 -5.76
CA GLY A 165 -6.73 -19.91 -6.54
C GLY A 165 -7.19 -21.10 -7.39
N SER A 166 -8.49 -21.36 -7.49
CA SER A 166 -9.04 -22.39 -8.37
C SER A 166 -8.74 -22.08 -9.85
N PRO A 167 -8.62 -23.10 -10.73
CA PRO A 167 -8.35 -22.88 -12.15
C PRO A 167 -9.35 -21.89 -12.79
N GLY A 168 -8.81 -20.90 -13.50
CA GLY A 168 -9.60 -19.86 -14.17
C GLY A 168 -9.94 -18.66 -13.29
N SER A 169 -9.57 -18.66 -12.00
CA SER A 169 -9.57 -17.44 -11.18
C SER A 169 -8.45 -16.50 -11.63
N LEU A 170 -8.64 -15.19 -11.46
CA LEU A 170 -7.63 -14.18 -11.81
C LEU A 170 -6.26 -14.49 -11.18
N ARG A 171 -6.26 -14.88 -9.90
CA ARG A 171 -5.05 -15.27 -9.18
C ARG A 171 -4.34 -16.46 -9.83
N SER A 172 -5.07 -17.53 -10.16
CA SER A 172 -4.48 -18.72 -10.78
C SER A 172 -3.91 -18.41 -12.17
N VAL A 173 -4.62 -17.57 -12.93
CA VAL A 173 -4.26 -17.20 -14.29
C VAL A 173 -3.00 -16.33 -14.31
N ILE A 174 -2.92 -15.32 -13.44
CA ILE A 174 -1.70 -14.47 -13.34
C ILE A 174 -0.50 -15.28 -12.83
N SER A 175 -0.70 -16.20 -11.88
CA SER A 175 0.37 -17.07 -11.38
C SER A 175 0.99 -17.95 -12.46
N GLY A 176 0.20 -18.34 -13.46
CA GLY A 176 0.64 -19.14 -14.61
C GLY A 176 1.15 -18.34 -15.82
N ALA A 177 1.18 -17.00 -15.73
CA ALA A 177 1.56 -16.14 -16.83
C ALA A 177 3.06 -16.23 -17.16
N ALA A 178 3.35 -16.14 -18.46
CA ALA A 178 4.68 -15.93 -19.04
C ALA A 178 4.84 -14.46 -19.46
N ASP A 179 6.08 -14.05 -19.68
CA ASP A 179 6.38 -12.69 -20.11
C ASP A 179 5.70 -12.35 -21.45
N GLY A 180 5.03 -11.19 -21.49
CA GLY A 180 4.29 -10.71 -22.64
C GLY A 180 2.86 -11.27 -22.77
N ASP A 181 2.41 -12.13 -21.85
CA ASP A 181 1.04 -12.63 -21.86
C ASP A 181 -0.01 -11.50 -21.70
N VAL A 182 -1.21 -11.80 -22.19
CA VAL A 182 -2.40 -10.98 -22.00
C VAL A 182 -3.40 -11.73 -21.13
N ILE A 183 -3.77 -11.15 -19.99
CA ILE A 183 -4.86 -11.65 -19.15
C ILE A 183 -6.16 -11.03 -19.65
N ASP A 184 -7.11 -11.88 -20.03
CA ASP A 184 -8.39 -11.47 -20.60
C ASP A 184 -9.55 -11.77 -19.64
N MET A 185 -10.20 -10.72 -19.17
CA MET A 185 -11.40 -10.76 -18.34
C MET A 185 -12.63 -10.19 -19.07
N THR A 186 -12.55 -9.89 -20.38
CA THR A 186 -13.63 -9.18 -21.10
C THR A 186 -14.92 -9.99 -21.18
N ALA A 187 -14.84 -11.31 -21.01
CA ALA A 187 -15.98 -12.22 -21.02
C ALA A 187 -16.58 -12.49 -19.62
N LEU A 188 -16.01 -11.94 -18.54
CA LEU A 188 -16.56 -12.11 -17.20
C LEU A 188 -17.89 -11.37 -17.06
N SER A 189 -18.85 -12.01 -16.40
CA SER A 189 -20.19 -11.46 -16.16
C SER A 189 -20.38 -10.88 -14.75
N CYS A 190 -19.41 -11.07 -13.86
CA CYS A 190 -19.46 -10.50 -12.52
C CYS A 190 -19.03 -9.02 -12.54
N SER A 191 -19.52 -8.27 -11.57
CA SER A 191 -19.13 -6.87 -11.39
C SER A 191 -17.93 -6.67 -10.48
N THR A 192 -17.58 -7.66 -9.66
CA THR A 192 -16.48 -7.56 -8.69
C THR A 192 -15.73 -8.88 -8.54
N ILE A 193 -14.40 -8.80 -8.46
CA ILE A 193 -13.51 -9.84 -7.92
C ILE A 193 -12.94 -9.29 -6.61
N THR A 194 -13.27 -9.91 -5.48
CA THR A 194 -12.80 -9.49 -4.16
C THR A 194 -11.59 -10.33 -3.72
N LEU A 195 -10.48 -9.69 -3.42
CA LEU A 195 -9.20 -10.32 -3.08
C LEU A 195 -9.09 -10.73 -1.60
N ALA A 196 -9.96 -11.65 -1.17
CA ALA A 196 -10.05 -12.13 0.20
C ALA A 196 -8.78 -12.85 0.72
N THR A 197 -7.94 -13.37 -0.18
CA THR A 197 -6.67 -14.06 0.16
C THR A 197 -5.44 -13.16 0.04
N GLY A 198 -5.68 -11.88 -0.23
CA GLY A 198 -4.69 -10.81 -0.24
C GLY A 198 -4.28 -10.37 -1.65
N GLY A 199 -3.24 -9.56 -1.76
CA GLY A 199 -2.77 -9.05 -3.06
C GLY A 199 -2.42 -10.14 -4.08
N ILE A 200 -2.48 -9.81 -5.38
CA ILE A 200 -2.01 -10.69 -6.44
C ILE A 200 -0.57 -10.31 -6.81
N GLY A 201 0.34 -11.28 -6.73
CA GLY A 201 1.71 -11.10 -7.20
C GLY A 201 1.80 -11.22 -8.72
N VAL A 202 2.41 -10.24 -9.37
CA VAL A 202 2.74 -10.26 -10.80
C VAL A 202 4.24 -10.52 -10.92
N SER A 203 4.60 -11.73 -11.38
CA SER A 203 5.98 -12.21 -11.44
C SER A 203 6.57 -12.23 -12.85
N VAL A 204 5.99 -11.52 -13.80
CA VAL A 204 6.55 -11.34 -15.14
C VAL A 204 6.91 -9.88 -15.34
N ASP A 205 7.80 -9.59 -16.28
CA ASP A 205 8.23 -8.21 -16.53
C ASP A 205 7.18 -7.47 -17.36
N ASN A 206 6.59 -8.15 -18.35
CA ASN A 206 5.58 -7.62 -19.24
C ASN A 206 4.27 -8.39 -19.07
N LEU A 207 3.20 -7.70 -18.70
CA LEU A 207 1.86 -8.28 -18.59
C LEU A 207 0.82 -7.25 -19.02
N THR A 208 -0.14 -7.68 -19.83
CA THR A 208 -1.34 -6.88 -20.12
C THR A 208 -2.54 -7.48 -19.42
N ILE A 209 -3.37 -6.67 -18.77
CA ILE A 209 -4.56 -7.09 -18.06
C ILE A 209 -5.76 -6.32 -18.62
N ASN A 210 -6.67 -7.01 -19.29
CA ASN A 210 -7.83 -6.41 -19.94
C ASN A 210 -9.12 -6.75 -19.18
N GLY A 211 -9.88 -5.72 -18.81
CA GLY A 211 -11.23 -5.87 -18.27
C GLY A 211 -12.34 -5.64 -19.31
N PRO A 212 -13.59 -5.93 -18.94
CA PRO A 212 -14.78 -5.68 -19.78
C PRO A 212 -15.21 -4.19 -19.80
N GLY A 213 -14.50 -3.30 -19.11
CA GLY A 213 -14.82 -1.88 -18.94
C GLY A 213 -14.71 -1.44 -17.47
N ALA A 214 -14.25 -0.22 -17.22
CA ALA A 214 -14.06 0.29 -15.86
C ALA A 214 -15.34 0.30 -15.00
N SER A 215 -16.50 0.52 -15.61
CA SER A 215 -17.80 0.44 -14.94
C SER A 215 -18.36 -0.98 -14.84
N ALA A 216 -17.77 -1.94 -15.54
CA ALA A 216 -18.26 -3.31 -15.64
C ALA A 216 -17.57 -4.26 -14.65
N LEU A 217 -16.27 -4.07 -14.37
CA LEU A 217 -15.54 -4.93 -13.43
C LEU A 217 -14.64 -4.12 -12.49
N ALA A 218 -14.79 -4.37 -11.19
CA ALA A 218 -13.88 -3.92 -10.15
C ALA A 218 -13.05 -5.08 -9.58
N ILE A 219 -11.75 -4.90 -9.47
CA ILE A 219 -10.89 -5.73 -8.62
C ILE A 219 -10.78 -5.01 -7.28
N ASP A 220 -11.42 -5.59 -6.26
CA ASP A 220 -11.49 -5.04 -4.92
C ASP A 220 -10.42 -5.70 -4.04
N GLY A 221 -9.47 -4.90 -3.55
CA GLY A 221 -8.40 -5.35 -2.67
C GLY A 221 -8.85 -5.77 -1.27
N ASP A 222 -10.12 -5.53 -0.90
CA ASP A 222 -10.71 -5.86 0.41
C ASP A 222 -9.93 -5.30 1.60
N ALA A 223 -9.20 -4.20 1.39
CA ALA A 223 -8.21 -3.66 2.32
C ALA A 223 -7.20 -4.72 2.84
N ASN A 224 -6.95 -5.77 2.05
CA ASN A 224 -6.18 -6.95 2.42
C ASN A 224 -4.86 -7.08 1.64
N GLY A 225 -4.26 -5.96 1.24
CA GLY A 225 -3.00 -5.96 0.49
C GLY A 225 -3.04 -5.00 -0.69
N THR A 226 -1.88 -4.84 -1.31
CA THR A 226 -1.78 -4.21 -2.63
C THR A 226 -2.51 -5.08 -3.64
N VAL A 227 -3.38 -4.50 -4.48
CA VAL A 227 -4.14 -5.27 -5.48
C VAL A 227 -3.18 -6.03 -6.41
N PHE A 228 -2.23 -5.32 -7.02
CA PHE A 228 -1.17 -5.92 -7.83
C PHE A 228 0.23 -5.58 -7.30
N ASP A 229 0.95 -6.61 -6.86
CA ASP A 229 2.32 -6.52 -6.38
C ASP A 229 3.29 -7.01 -7.47
N CYS A 230 3.90 -6.08 -8.20
CA CYS A 230 4.71 -6.38 -9.39
C CYS A 230 6.18 -6.58 -9.01
N PHE A 231 6.65 -7.82 -9.18
CA PHE A 231 8.00 -8.25 -8.81
C PHE A 231 8.95 -8.44 -10.01
N GLY A 232 8.49 -8.15 -11.24
CA GLY A 232 9.32 -8.18 -12.44
C GLY A 232 10.65 -7.44 -12.21
N THR A 233 11.75 -8.08 -12.58
CA THR A 233 13.11 -7.57 -12.33
C THR A 233 13.82 -7.06 -13.57
N GLY A 234 13.28 -7.32 -14.77
CA GLY A 234 13.83 -6.88 -16.05
C GLY A 234 13.44 -5.45 -16.44
N GLY A 235 12.57 -4.78 -15.67
CA GLY A 235 12.13 -3.42 -15.96
C GLY A 235 11.08 -3.34 -17.08
N GLY A 236 10.26 -4.38 -17.23
CA GLY A 236 9.15 -4.39 -18.19
C GLY A 236 7.95 -3.54 -17.77
N THR A 237 6.82 -3.71 -18.45
CA THR A 237 5.61 -2.92 -18.22
C THR A 237 4.40 -3.79 -17.87
N VAL A 238 3.71 -3.41 -16.79
CA VAL A 238 2.38 -3.93 -16.49
C VAL A 238 1.34 -2.93 -16.99
N THR A 239 0.49 -3.37 -17.91
CA THR A 239 -0.58 -2.56 -18.52
C THR A 239 -1.92 -3.02 -17.98
N ILE A 240 -2.71 -2.08 -17.47
CA ILE A 240 -4.05 -2.31 -16.91
C ILE A 240 -5.05 -1.53 -17.76
N ASN A 241 -5.94 -2.26 -18.42
CA ASN A 241 -6.93 -1.74 -19.36
C ASN A 241 -8.35 -2.02 -18.88
N ASP A 242 -9.24 -1.04 -19.08
CA ASP A 242 -10.69 -1.23 -19.03
C ASP A 242 -11.22 -1.86 -17.73
N LEU A 243 -10.72 -1.46 -16.57
CA LEU A 243 -11.21 -1.97 -15.27
C LEU A 243 -11.05 -0.97 -14.13
N THR A 244 -11.71 -1.25 -13.00
CA THR A 244 -11.53 -0.52 -11.74
C THR A 244 -10.63 -1.32 -10.79
N LEU A 245 -9.65 -0.68 -10.17
CA LEU A 245 -8.95 -1.16 -8.99
C LEU A 245 -9.41 -0.35 -7.78
N THR A 246 -9.86 -1.01 -6.71
CA THR A 246 -10.35 -0.30 -5.53
C THR A 246 -9.96 -0.96 -4.23
N ASN A 247 -9.95 -0.17 -3.15
CA ASN A 247 -9.74 -0.62 -1.77
C ASN A 247 -8.47 -1.46 -1.57
N GLY A 248 -7.43 -1.18 -2.37
CA GLY A 248 -6.11 -1.73 -2.11
C GLY A 248 -5.54 -1.11 -0.82
N TYR A 249 -4.91 -1.91 0.03
CA TYR A 249 -4.35 -1.43 1.29
C TYR A 249 -3.02 -2.09 1.59
N TYR A 250 -1.97 -1.30 1.80
CA TYR A 250 -0.70 -1.86 2.25
C TYR A 250 -0.20 -1.22 3.55
N TYR A 251 0.03 -2.05 4.57
CA TYR A 251 0.69 -1.67 5.81
C TYR A 251 2.18 -2.04 5.78
N GLY A 252 3.05 -1.02 5.80
CA GLY A 252 4.50 -1.14 5.88
C GLY A 252 5.27 -0.86 4.59
N ALA A 253 4.61 -0.44 3.51
CA ALA A 253 5.20 -0.11 2.20
C ALA A 253 4.26 0.84 1.41
N PRO A 254 4.78 1.53 0.38
CA PRO A 254 3.98 2.29 -0.58
C PRO A 254 3.19 1.38 -1.54
N GLY A 255 2.28 1.94 -2.36
CA GLY A 255 1.54 1.20 -3.39
C GLY A 255 0.26 0.55 -2.86
N GLY A 256 -0.82 1.32 -2.70
CA GLY A 256 -2.09 0.78 -2.20
C GLY A 256 -2.80 -0.11 -3.22
N ALA A 257 -2.94 0.34 -4.48
CA ALA A 257 -3.49 -0.51 -5.55
C ALA A 257 -2.41 -1.26 -6.31
N VAL A 258 -1.38 -0.55 -6.79
CA VAL A 258 -0.29 -1.13 -7.59
C VAL A 258 1.05 -0.73 -7.01
N TRP A 259 1.94 -1.70 -6.87
CA TRP A 259 3.33 -1.47 -6.55
C TRP A 259 4.23 -2.12 -7.59
N SER A 260 5.29 -1.42 -8.00
CA SER A 260 6.37 -1.97 -8.81
C SER A 260 7.71 -1.42 -8.36
N TYR A 261 8.76 -2.24 -8.34
CA TYR A 261 10.10 -1.75 -8.02
C TYR A 261 10.87 -1.33 -9.27
N TYR A 262 10.95 -2.21 -10.26
CA TYR A 262 11.74 -2.01 -11.47
C TYR A 262 10.89 -1.63 -12.68
N GLY A 263 9.71 -2.24 -12.83
CA GLY A 263 8.87 -2.08 -14.02
C GLY A 263 7.99 -0.83 -14.00
N SER A 264 7.60 -0.41 -15.20
CA SER A 264 6.65 0.67 -15.43
C SER A 264 5.21 0.18 -15.29
N VAL A 265 4.30 1.11 -15.01
CA VAL A 265 2.86 0.84 -14.94
C VAL A 265 2.13 1.74 -15.92
N VAL A 266 1.30 1.14 -16.76
CA VAL A 266 0.38 1.85 -17.66
C VAL A 266 -1.05 1.59 -17.20
N LEU A 267 -1.77 2.67 -16.95
CA LEU A 267 -3.20 2.66 -16.66
C LEU A 267 -3.93 3.27 -17.85
N GLN A 268 -4.83 2.51 -18.47
CA GLN A 268 -5.56 2.93 -19.65
C GLN A 268 -7.05 2.60 -19.52
N ASP A 269 -7.90 3.58 -19.84
CA ASP A 269 -9.37 3.42 -19.81
C ASP A 269 -9.89 2.86 -18.47
N SER A 270 -9.22 3.20 -17.37
CA SER A 270 -9.35 2.52 -16.08
C SER A 270 -9.54 3.49 -14.92
N VAL A 271 -9.95 2.95 -13.77
CA VAL A 271 -10.15 3.72 -12.53
C VAL A 271 -9.32 3.11 -11.41
N ILE A 272 -8.62 3.94 -10.64
CA ILE A 272 -8.08 3.55 -9.33
C ILE A 272 -8.72 4.43 -8.27
N SER A 273 -9.40 3.80 -7.32
CA SER A 273 -10.10 4.51 -6.26
C SER A 273 -9.87 3.94 -4.86
N ASN A 274 -10.03 4.80 -3.85
CA ASN A 274 -10.15 4.41 -2.44
C ASN A 274 -9.03 3.49 -1.94
N SER A 275 -7.85 3.56 -2.55
CA SER A 275 -6.71 2.75 -2.16
C SER A 275 -5.83 3.52 -1.17
N GLU A 276 -5.24 2.79 -0.25
CA GLU A 276 -4.55 3.33 0.91
C GLU A 276 -3.15 2.71 1.05
N SER A 277 -2.18 3.52 1.43
CA SER A 277 -0.84 3.04 1.79
C SER A 277 -0.40 3.63 3.12
N TYR A 278 0.25 2.82 3.95
CA TYR A 278 0.63 3.21 5.30
C TYR A 278 2.05 2.77 5.65
N ASN A 279 3.01 3.70 5.69
CA ASN A 279 4.41 3.39 5.99
C ASN A 279 5.07 4.38 6.98
N PHE A 280 5.19 3.98 8.24
CA PHE A 280 5.86 4.78 9.30
C PHE A 280 7.40 4.75 9.28
N SER A 281 8.02 4.02 8.35
CA SER A 281 9.43 3.65 8.44
C SER A 281 10.30 4.03 7.25
N GLY A 282 9.69 4.60 6.22
CA GLY A 282 10.36 5.07 5.02
C GLY A 282 9.40 5.92 4.18
N ALA A 283 9.74 6.11 2.90
CA ALA A 283 8.80 6.67 1.94
C ALA A 283 7.46 5.91 2.00
N GLY A 284 6.37 6.62 2.27
CA GLY A 284 5.01 6.14 2.14
C GLY A 284 4.28 7.04 1.16
N GLY A 285 3.55 6.47 0.23
CA GLY A 285 2.97 7.22 -0.87
C GLY A 285 2.76 6.32 -2.08
N GLY A 286 2.23 6.86 -3.17
CA GLY A 286 1.71 6.03 -4.26
C GLY A 286 0.49 5.23 -3.78
N ALA A 287 -0.44 5.89 -3.09
CA ALA A 287 -1.63 5.23 -2.56
C ALA A 287 -2.45 4.52 -3.65
N ALA A 288 -2.43 5.05 -4.87
CA ALA A 288 -2.87 4.32 -6.05
C ALA A 288 -1.72 3.49 -6.63
N ILE A 289 -0.72 4.16 -7.22
CA ILE A 289 0.40 3.52 -7.93
C ILE A 289 1.71 4.02 -7.35
N TYR A 290 2.59 3.09 -7.01
CA TYR A 290 3.98 3.38 -6.66
C TYR A 290 4.95 2.64 -7.59
N THR A 291 5.90 3.37 -8.16
CA THR A 291 7.06 2.81 -8.86
C THR A 291 8.37 3.35 -8.25
N PHE A 292 9.39 2.50 -8.07
CA PHE A 292 10.71 2.99 -7.63
C PHE A 292 11.58 3.46 -8.79
N TYR A 293 11.79 2.61 -9.80
CA TYR A 293 12.56 2.94 -11.01
C TYR A 293 11.73 3.08 -12.28
N GLY A 294 10.52 2.51 -12.31
CA GLY A 294 9.66 2.53 -13.48
C GLY A 294 8.89 3.85 -13.65
N ASP A 295 8.37 4.04 -14.85
CA ASP A 295 7.50 5.16 -15.17
C ASP A 295 6.04 4.85 -14.85
N ILE A 296 5.25 5.90 -14.68
CA ILE A 296 3.79 5.79 -14.58
C ILE A 296 3.17 6.54 -15.76
N THR A 297 2.37 5.84 -16.55
CA THR A 297 1.58 6.46 -17.62
C THR A 297 0.10 6.24 -17.33
N VAL A 298 -0.68 7.32 -17.38
CA VAL A 298 -2.13 7.29 -17.13
C VAL A 298 -2.84 7.94 -18.32
N ASN A 299 -3.62 7.14 -19.04
CA ASN A 299 -4.29 7.53 -20.28
C ASN A 299 -5.80 7.30 -20.15
N ASN A 300 -6.61 8.31 -20.47
CA ASN A 300 -8.07 8.24 -20.40
C ASN A 300 -8.59 7.59 -19.11
N SER A 301 -7.97 7.90 -17.98
CA SER A 301 -8.18 7.18 -16.73
C SER A 301 -8.44 8.11 -15.55
N THR A 302 -9.04 7.57 -14.49
CA THR A 302 -9.34 8.32 -13.26
C THR A 302 -8.62 7.75 -12.06
N VAL A 303 -7.91 8.59 -11.31
CA VAL A 303 -7.23 8.24 -10.06
C VAL A 303 -7.80 9.12 -8.95
N THR A 304 -8.63 8.56 -8.07
CA THR A 304 -9.42 9.36 -7.14
C THR A 304 -9.57 8.80 -5.73
N GLY A 305 -9.58 9.67 -4.72
CA GLY A 305 -9.88 9.25 -3.34
C GLY A 305 -8.83 8.35 -2.70
N ASN A 306 -7.60 8.31 -3.23
CA ASN A 306 -6.53 7.48 -2.70
C ASN A 306 -5.78 8.23 -1.58
N GLU A 307 -5.37 7.51 -0.53
CA GLU A 307 -4.74 8.10 0.66
C GLU A 307 -3.39 7.47 1.01
N GLY A 308 -2.34 8.29 1.00
CA GLY A 308 -1.00 7.90 1.40
C GLY A 308 -0.66 8.38 2.80
N TYR A 309 -0.10 7.51 3.62
CA TYR A 309 0.53 7.89 4.88
C TYR A 309 1.97 7.38 4.92
N GLY A 310 2.92 8.28 5.18
CA GLY A 310 4.35 7.96 5.03
C GLY A 310 5.25 8.68 6.02
N TYR A 311 6.51 8.26 6.14
CA TYR A 311 7.53 9.10 6.77
C TYR A 311 7.84 10.31 5.88
N LEU A 312 8.06 10.05 4.58
CA LEU A 312 7.87 11.01 3.49
C LEU A 312 6.57 10.61 2.81
N GLY A 313 5.60 11.52 2.71
CA GLY A 313 4.31 11.28 2.05
C GLY A 313 4.39 11.61 0.57
N TYR A 314 4.22 10.65 -0.35
CA TYR A 314 4.10 10.92 -1.78
C TYR A 314 2.65 10.79 -2.25
N GLY A 315 2.33 11.51 -3.34
CA GLY A 315 1.03 11.50 -4.02
C GLY A 315 0.41 10.15 -4.31
N ALA A 316 -0.85 10.16 -4.73
CA ALA A 316 -1.51 8.94 -5.20
C ALA A 316 -0.74 8.23 -6.32
N LEU A 317 -0.16 9.01 -7.25
CA LEU A 317 0.79 8.53 -8.25
C LEU A 317 2.19 8.94 -7.81
N ALA A 318 3.07 7.97 -7.57
CA ALA A 318 4.43 8.25 -7.11
C ALA A 318 5.46 7.42 -7.86
N SER A 319 6.28 8.08 -8.68
CA SER A 319 7.51 7.50 -9.24
C SER A 319 8.74 8.17 -8.64
N THR A 320 9.63 7.40 -8.01
CA THR A 320 10.78 7.99 -7.30
C THR A 320 11.95 8.32 -8.23
N ASN A 321 12.18 7.50 -9.25
CA ASN A 321 13.28 7.69 -10.22
C ASN A 321 12.82 7.65 -11.68
N GLY A 322 11.51 7.52 -11.92
CA GLY A 322 10.90 7.58 -13.24
C GLY A 322 9.96 8.78 -13.39
N GLN A 323 9.47 8.96 -14.60
CA GLN A 323 8.56 10.04 -14.97
C GLN A 323 7.09 9.66 -14.71
N VAL A 324 6.23 10.68 -14.58
CA VAL A 324 4.78 10.50 -14.57
C VAL A 324 4.17 11.24 -15.76
N THR A 325 3.42 10.52 -16.60
CA THR A 325 2.73 11.08 -17.77
C THR A 325 1.23 10.90 -17.62
N LEU A 326 0.49 12.01 -17.75
CA LEU A 326 -0.97 12.04 -17.75
C LEU A 326 -1.46 12.54 -19.12
N ALA A 327 -2.32 11.76 -19.79
CA ALA A 327 -3.02 12.18 -20.98
C ALA A 327 -4.52 11.92 -20.85
N ASP A 328 -5.34 12.93 -21.13
CA ASP A 328 -6.81 12.82 -21.13
C ASP A 328 -7.38 12.23 -19.83
N SER A 329 -6.73 12.50 -18.69
CA SER A 329 -6.97 11.79 -17.42
C SER A 329 -7.37 12.72 -16.28
N SER A 330 -7.89 12.15 -15.20
CA SER A 330 -8.29 12.88 -13.99
C SER A 330 -7.60 12.32 -12.75
N VAL A 331 -6.83 13.14 -12.04
CA VAL A 331 -6.21 12.82 -10.75
C VAL A 331 -6.79 13.76 -9.70
N THR A 332 -7.79 13.28 -8.95
CA THR A 332 -8.60 14.17 -8.10
C THR A 332 -8.81 13.64 -6.70
N SER A 333 -9.00 14.53 -5.72
CA SER A 333 -9.40 14.13 -4.36
C SER A 333 -8.46 13.13 -3.69
N ASN A 334 -7.20 13.07 -4.12
CA ASN A 334 -6.18 12.24 -3.49
C ASN A 334 -5.51 12.99 -2.35
N SER A 335 -5.03 12.28 -1.35
CA SER A 335 -4.40 12.88 -0.18
C SER A 335 -3.12 12.15 0.17
N THR A 336 -2.08 12.89 0.54
CA THR A 336 -0.92 12.33 1.23
C THR A 336 -0.67 13.04 2.54
N ASP A 337 -0.30 12.27 3.56
CA ASP A 337 0.11 12.76 4.87
C ASP A 337 1.48 12.18 5.24
N GLY A 338 2.50 13.04 5.21
CA GLY A 338 3.86 12.71 5.58
C GLY A 338 4.15 13.09 7.03
N TYR A 339 4.71 12.16 7.80
CA TYR A 339 5.23 12.46 9.13
C TYR A 339 6.27 13.59 9.08
N LEU A 340 7.24 13.53 8.17
CA LEU A 340 8.17 14.64 7.94
C LEU A 340 7.58 15.69 7.00
N VAL A 341 7.29 15.28 5.76
CA VAL A 341 6.86 16.14 4.66
C VAL A 341 5.88 15.39 3.76
N GLY A 342 4.81 16.05 3.34
CA GLY A 342 3.90 15.56 2.29
C GLY A 342 4.24 16.20 0.94
N ILE A 343 4.24 15.43 -0.14
CA ILE A 343 4.76 15.85 -1.43
C ILE A 343 3.83 15.36 -2.55
N GLY A 344 3.35 16.29 -3.38
CA GLY A 344 2.66 15.96 -4.62
C GLY A 344 1.33 15.25 -4.39
N GLY A 345 0.39 15.80 -3.61
CA GLY A 345 -0.78 15.07 -3.10
C GLY A 345 -1.56 14.23 -4.13
N GLY A 346 -1.61 14.70 -5.38
CA GLY A 346 -2.04 13.90 -6.52
C GLY A 346 -0.88 13.15 -7.17
N VAL A 347 0.13 13.88 -7.62
CA VAL A 347 1.25 13.36 -8.42
C VAL A 347 2.60 13.74 -7.83
N TYR A 348 3.47 12.76 -7.67
CA TYR A 348 4.88 12.90 -7.36
C TYR A 348 5.74 12.19 -8.42
N SER A 349 6.69 12.91 -9.00
CA SER A 349 7.82 12.33 -9.73
C SER A 349 9.13 12.88 -9.18
N GLY A 350 10.11 12.03 -8.95
CA GLY A 350 11.49 12.46 -8.69
C GLY A 350 12.19 13.05 -9.93
N THR A 351 11.61 12.87 -11.11
CA THR A 351 12.08 13.43 -12.38
C THR A 351 11.00 14.36 -12.95
N THR A 352 10.39 14.01 -14.07
CA THR A 352 9.53 14.88 -14.87
C THR A 352 8.06 14.50 -14.69
N VAL A 353 7.18 15.51 -14.69
CA VAL A 353 5.73 15.32 -14.82
C VAL A 353 5.24 15.97 -16.11
N SER A 354 4.58 15.19 -16.97
CA SER A 354 3.96 15.65 -18.21
C SER A 354 2.44 15.52 -18.11
N ILE A 355 1.71 16.62 -18.30
CA ILE A 355 0.25 16.67 -18.13
C ILE A 355 -0.41 17.27 -19.37
N LEU A 356 -1.10 16.42 -20.14
CA LEU A 356 -1.78 16.77 -21.39
C LEU A 356 -3.29 16.55 -21.27
N ARG A 357 -4.09 17.59 -21.52
CA ARG A 357 -5.57 17.53 -21.50
C ARG A 357 -6.14 16.79 -20.28
N SER A 358 -5.49 16.96 -19.13
CA SER A 358 -5.81 16.25 -17.90
C SER A 358 -6.21 17.22 -16.79
N THR A 359 -6.86 16.69 -15.76
CA THR A 359 -7.23 17.45 -14.56
C THR A 359 -6.48 16.91 -13.36
N VAL A 360 -5.76 17.77 -12.64
CA VAL A 360 -5.19 17.45 -11.32
C VAL A 360 -5.77 18.42 -10.31
N ALA A 361 -6.85 18.01 -9.62
CA ALA A 361 -7.64 18.94 -8.82
C ALA A 361 -8.07 18.40 -7.45
N GLY A 362 -8.10 19.27 -6.44
CA GLY A 362 -8.61 18.92 -5.11
C GLY A 362 -7.79 17.85 -4.39
N ASN A 363 -6.52 17.70 -4.79
CA ASN A 363 -5.58 16.84 -4.10
C ASN A 363 -4.92 17.59 -2.95
N ASP A 364 -4.58 16.88 -1.88
CA ASP A 364 -4.04 17.46 -0.65
C ASP A 364 -2.71 16.81 -0.26
N ALA A 365 -1.77 17.64 0.18
CA ALA A 365 -0.53 17.18 0.76
C ALA A 365 -0.38 17.84 2.13
N ALA A 366 -0.21 17.00 3.15
CA ALA A 366 0.07 17.44 4.51
C ALA A 366 1.42 16.87 4.95
N GLY A 367 2.21 17.66 5.68
CA GLY A 367 3.35 17.12 6.42
C GLY A 367 3.52 17.78 7.78
N TYR A 368 3.91 16.98 8.78
CA TYR A 368 3.87 17.39 10.19
C TYR A 368 5.09 18.20 10.63
N TYR A 369 6.32 17.81 10.28
CA TYR A 369 7.52 18.55 10.72
C TYR A 369 7.92 19.68 9.79
N TYR A 370 7.91 19.44 8.47
CA TYR A 370 8.45 20.36 7.48
C TYR A 370 7.39 20.91 6.51
N GLY A 371 6.11 20.68 6.80
CA GLY A 371 5.00 21.11 5.95
C GLY A 371 4.82 20.22 4.72
N ALA A 372 4.29 20.79 3.64
CA ALA A 372 4.00 20.04 2.42
C ALA A 372 4.39 20.82 1.16
N TRP A 373 4.76 20.10 0.10
CA TRP A 373 5.21 20.63 -1.19
C TRP A 373 4.34 20.10 -2.32
N GLY A 374 3.85 20.99 -3.19
CA GLY A 374 3.04 20.60 -4.34
C GLY A 374 1.74 19.90 -3.94
N GLY A 375 0.76 20.62 -3.39
CA GLY A 375 -0.52 20.04 -2.95
C GLY A 375 -1.20 19.15 -4.02
N GLY A 376 -1.12 19.56 -5.29
CA GLY A 376 -1.51 18.76 -6.45
C GLY A 376 -0.36 17.94 -7.05
N VAL A 377 0.69 18.62 -7.51
CA VAL A 377 1.78 18.03 -8.30
C VAL A 377 3.13 18.45 -7.75
N TYR A 378 4.07 17.51 -7.70
CA TYR A 378 5.49 17.76 -7.47
C TYR A 378 6.33 17.01 -8.50
N ALA A 379 7.28 17.71 -9.11
CA ALA A 379 8.31 17.15 -10.00
C ALA A 379 9.69 17.54 -9.46
N GLY A 380 10.63 16.60 -9.40
CA GLY A 380 12.03 16.88 -9.06
C GLY A 380 12.80 17.57 -10.20
N GLY A 381 12.32 17.41 -11.43
CA GLY A 381 12.77 18.08 -12.65
C GLY A 381 11.65 18.94 -13.27
N ASP A 382 11.61 19.02 -14.60
CA ASP A 382 10.67 19.90 -15.31
C ASP A 382 9.22 19.45 -15.16
N THR A 383 8.30 20.42 -15.14
CA THR A 383 6.86 20.18 -15.25
C THR A 383 6.35 20.79 -16.56
N GLY A 384 5.88 19.95 -17.48
CA GLY A 384 5.23 20.40 -18.72
C GLY A 384 3.71 20.33 -18.57
N THR A 385 3.00 21.46 -18.62
CA THR A 385 1.54 21.50 -18.47
C THR A 385 0.86 22.25 -19.61
N ASN A 386 -0.21 21.65 -20.15
CA ASN A 386 -1.24 22.32 -20.95
C ASN A 386 -2.63 21.88 -20.45
N SER A 387 -2.81 21.97 -19.12
CA SER A 387 -3.81 21.22 -18.35
C SER A 387 -4.22 21.99 -17.09
N ILE A 388 -5.32 21.57 -16.45
CA ILE A 388 -5.81 22.20 -15.22
C ILE A 388 -5.10 21.56 -14.01
N VAL A 389 -4.42 22.40 -13.23
CA VAL A 389 -3.83 22.04 -11.93
C VAL A 389 -4.38 23.02 -10.90
N ALA A 390 -5.17 22.54 -9.93
CA ALA A 390 -5.91 23.40 -8.98
C ALA A 390 -6.05 22.81 -7.57
#